data_AF-V7BM96-F1
#
_entry.id   AF-V7BM96-F1
#
_cell.length_a   1.000
_cell.length_b   1.000
_cell.length_c   1.000
_cell.angle_alpha   90.00
_cell.angle_beta   90.00
_cell.angle_gamma   90.00
#
_symmetry.space_group_name_H-M   'P 1'
#
loop_
_entity.id
_entity.type
_entity.pdbx_description
1 polymer ?
#
loop_
_entity_poly.entity_id
_entity_poly.type
_entity_poly.pdbx_seq_one_letter_code
_entity_poly.pdbx_strand_id
1 'polypeptide(L)'
;VSFEDKKEELFEMVSIPAWFTVDTRLGSLSVHLDTPQCFHAEMYSADLNIVGKPEDDKVNLARETLKGLLASWLRKRKQRSGSSAPANGELLSGKDTASRSSTHSRIEVDGSSDNDAMVYPPFEFSVTSPPSIITEGTHGGPWRKKTTDLDGTKDDKDFPWWCLDCVLNNRLPPRENTKCSFYLQPCEGSSVQILTQGKLSAPRILRIHKVINYVIEKMVLDKPVDSLNAESSFSAGLAASQSQHQVVGDGSFRSGFQPWQKLKPSVEILCNDQVLSPEMSLATVRAYIWKKSDDLVLNYRLVQGR
;
A
#
# COMPACT_ATOMS: atom_id res chain seq x y z
N VAL A 1 9.35 8.19 35.89
CA VAL A 1 10.11 8.22 34.63
C VAL A 1 10.08 9.65 34.11
N SER A 2 11.20 10.23 33.71
CA SER A 2 11.21 11.56 33.07
C SER A 2 10.51 11.50 31.72
N PHE A 3 9.87 12.59 31.31
CA PHE A 3 9.26 12.68 29.98
C PHE A 3 10.31 12.54 28.87
N GLU A 4 11.48 13.15 29.03
CA GLU A 4 12.55 13.08 28.03
C GLU A 4 13.13 11.65 27.92
N ASP A 5 13.41 10.97 29.04
CA ASP A 5 13.89 9.58 29.00
C ASP A 5 12.90 8.68 28.26
N LYS A 6 11.59 8.84 28.53
CA LYS A 6 10.55 8.03 27.88
C LYS A 6 10.42 8.37 26.39
N LYS A 7 10.59 9.64 26.03
CA LYS A 7 10.58 10.11 24.65
C LYS A 7 11.78 9.55 23.87
N GLU A 8 12.96 9.50 24.46
CA GLU A 8 14.14 8.87 23.85
C GLU A 8 13.97 7.35 23.73
N GLU A 9 13.45 6.69 24.77
CA GLU A 9 13.18 5.25 24.77
C GLU A 9 12.18 4.83 23.68
N LEU A 10 11.16 5.66 23.44
CA LEU A 10 10.10 5.40 22.46
C LEU A 10 10.40 6.03 21.09
N PHE A 11 11.54 6.69 20.90
CA PHE A 11 11.86 7.33 19.64
C PHE A 11 12.25 6.29 18.60
N GLU A 12 11.46 6.22 17.53
CA GLU A 12 11.80 5.49 16.32
C GLU A 12 12.18 6.48 15.22
N MET A 13 13.29 6.22 14.53
CA MET A 13 13.74 7.03 13.40
C MET A 13 12.88 6.75 12.17
N VAL A 14 11.60 7.15 12.23
CA VAL A 14 10.59 6.97 11.19
C VAL A 14 9.90 8.31 10.95
N SER A 15 9.62 8.63 9.68
CA SER A 15 8.89 9.84 9.31
C SER A 15 7.56 9.46 8.65
N ILE A 16 6.47 9.65 9.38
CA ILE A 16 5.09 9.49 8.88
C ILE A 16 4.47 10.90 8.79
N PRO A 17 3.76 11.24 7.70
CA PRO A 17 3.00 12.49 7.64
C PRO A 17 2.06 12.63 8.84
N ALA A 18 1.99 13.83 9.44
CA ALA A 18 1.04 14.11 10.50
C ALA A 18 -0.40 13.87 10.00
N TRP A 19 -1.16 13.02 10.70
CA TRP A 19 -2.50 12.59 10.29
C TRP A 19 -3.56 12.76 11.38
N PHE A 20 -3.18 13.32 12.53
CA PHE A 20 -4.10 13.72 13.58
C PHE A 20 -3.48 14.86 14.39
N THR A 21 -4.30 15.53 15.18
CA THR A 21 -3.84 16.41 16.26
C THR A 21 -4.35 15.89 17.61
N VAL A 22 -3.72 16.33 18.70
CA VAL A 22 -4.03 15.86 20.05
C VAL A 22 -4.15 17.04 21.01
N ASP A 23 -5.13 16.97 21.91
CA ASP A 23 -5.19 17.85 23.08
C ASP A 23 -5.77 17.16 24.31
N THR A 24 -5.71 17.84 25.46
CA THR A 24 -6.23 17.38 26.76
C THR A 24 -7.26 18.32 27.39
N ARG A 25 -7.88 19.22 26.59
CA ARG A 25 -8.77 20.28 27.07
C ARG A 25 -9.99 19.76 27.81
N LEU A 26 -10.44 18.54 27.49
CA LEU A 26 -11.58 17.88 28.14
C LEU A 26 -11.19 17.05 29.37
N GLY A 27 -9.97 17.19 29.89
CA GLY A 27 -9.45 16.37 31.00
C GLY A 27 -9.10 14.94 30.60
N SER A 28 -9.13 14.64 29.30
CA SER A 28 -8.75 13.36 28.70
C SER A 28 -8.05 13.60 27.36
N LEU A 29 -7.21 12.64 26.94
CA LEU A 29 -6.60 12.66 25.62
C LEU A 29 -7.69 12.68 24.53
N SER A 30 -7.66 13.70 23.68
CA SER A 30 -8.60 13.89 22.58
C SER A 30 -7.81 13.90 21.28
N VAL A 31 -8.19 13.02 20.34
CA VAL A 31 -7.55 12.88 19.02
C VAL A 31 -8.50 13.46 17.97
N HIS A 32 -8.01 14.36 17.13
CA HIS A 32 -8.78 15.00 16.06
C HIS A 32 -8.32 14.50 14.70
N LEU A 33 -9.29 14.12 13.86
CA LEU A 33 -9.09 13.66 12.50
C LEU A 33 -9.78 14.63 11.55
N ASP A 34 -8.98 15.39 10.78
CA ASP A 34 -9.47 16.41 9.85
C ASP A 34 -9.08 16.07 8.42
N THR A 35 -10.03 16.22 7.49
CA THR A 35 -9.77 16.01 6.06
C THR A 35 -9.19 17.25 5.39
N PRO A 36 -8.30 17.10 4.40
CA PRO A 36 -7.79 15.83 3.86
C PRO A 36 -6.61 15.24 4.65
N GLN A 37 -6.05 15.98 5.61
CA GLN A 37 -4.79 15.67 6.27
C GLN A 37 -4.76 14.27 6.90
N CYS A 38 -5.85 13.83 7.55
CA CYS A 38 -5.89 12.55 8.23
C CYS A 38 -5.61 11.36 7.30
N PHE A 39 -5.88 11.50 6.00
CA PHE A 39 -5.65 10.44 5.02
C PHE A 39 -4.24 10.46 4.40
N HIS A 40 -3.34 11.35 4.83
CA HIS A 40 -1.98 11.44 4.28
C HIS A 40 -1.02 10.36 4.80
N ALA A 41 -1.31 9.72 5.94
CA ALA A 41 -0.45 8.69 6.50
C ALA A 41 -0.79 7.30 5.96
N GLU A 42 0.23 6.63 5.42
CA GLU A 42 0.19 5.22 5.05
C GLU A 42 1.37 4.50 5.70
N MET A 43 1.15 3.24 6.07
CA MET A 43 2.18 2.30 6.51
C MET A 43 2.06 0.99 5.74
N TYR A 44 3.13 0.21 5.65
CA TYR A 44 3.01 -1.15 5.12
C TYR A 44 2.31 -2.02 6.17
N SER A 45 1.48 -2.96 5.72
CA SER A 45 0.80 -3.91 6.60
C SER A 45 1.79 -4.68 7.50
N ALA A 46 2.96 -5.00 6.97
CA ALA A 46 4.07 -5.63 7.70
C ALA A 46 4.55 -4.79 8.90
N ASP A 47 4.63 -3.47 8.77
CA ASP A 47 5.06 -2.57 9.87
C ASP A 47 4.01 -2.47 10.98
N LEU A 48 2.76 -2.81 10.66
CA LEU A 48 1.64 -2.85 11.61
C LEU A 48 1.42 -4.26 12.18
N ASN A 49 2.30 -5.22 11.88
CA ASN A 49 2.15 -6.63 12.26
C ASN A 49 0.83 -7.26 11.76
N ILE A 50 0.32 -6.81 10.61
CA ILE A 50 -0.88 -7.39 9.97
C ILE A 50 -0.45 -8.59 9.14
N VAL A 51 -0.84 -9.78 9.58
CA VAL A 51 -0.46 -11.06 8.98
C VAL A 51 -1.34 -11.40 7.77
N GLY A 52 -0.79 -12.14 6.80
CA GLY A 52 -1.54 -12.66 5.65
C GLY A 52 -1.74 -11.66 4.51
N LYS A 53 -1.04 -10.52 4.56
CA LYS A 53 -1.03 -9.51 3.50
C LYS A 53 0.28 -9.56 2.70
N PRO A 54 0.26 -9.18 1.41
CA PRO A 54 1.48 -8.97 0.63
C PRO A 54 2.42 -7.96 1.29
N GLU A 55 3.73 -8.10 1.08
CA GLU A 55 4.76 -7.20 1.63
C GLU A 55 4.54 -5.73 1.22
N ASP A 56 4.05 -5.51 0.00
CA ASP A 56 3.79 -4.18 -0.56
C ASP A 56 2.39 -3.63 -0.24
N ASP A 57 1.58 -4.35 0.55
CA ASP A 57 0.24 -3.92 0.95
C ASP A 57 0.32 -2.69 1.85
N LYS A 58 -0.46 -1.66 1.49
CA LYS A 58 -0.44 -0.36 2.16
C LYS A 58 -1.72 -0.14 2.93
N VAL A 59 -1.57 0.32 4.15
CA VAL A 59 -2.64 0.59 5.08
C VAL A 59 -2.70 2.09 5.34
N ASN A 60 -3.88 2.67 5.16
CA ASN A 60 -4.13 4.06 5.53
C ASN A 60 -4.55 4.15 7.00
N LEU A 61 -3.78 4.87 7.81
CA LEU A 61 -3.94 4.85 9.27
C LEU A 61 -5.30 5.42 9.72
N ALA A 62 -5.74 6.54 9.13
CA ALA A 62 -7.04 7.11 9.48
C ALA A 62 -8.20 6.23 9.04
N ARG A 63 -8.16 5.64 7.83
CA ARG A 63 -9.22 4.73 7.35
C ARG A 63 -9.43 3.56 8.30
N GLU A 64 -8.36 2.85 8.65
CA GLU A 64 -8.49 1.68 9.53
C GLU A 64 -8.85 2.07 10.96
N THR A 65 -8.37 3.23 11.44
CA THR A 65 -8.81 3.81 12.72
C THR A 65 -10.32 4.07 12.73
N LEU A 66 -10.88 4.67 11.66
CA LEU A 66 -12.31 4.94 11.54
C LEU A 66 -13.13 3.65 11.43
N LYS A 67 -12.63 2.65 10.69
CA LYS A 67 -13.24 1.31 10.63
C LYS A 67 -13.32 0.68 12.02
N GLY A 68 -12.23 0.74 12.79
CA GLY A 68 -12.19 0.27 14.18
C GLY A 68 -13.19 0.99 15.08
N LEU A 69 -13.22 2.33 15.03
CA LEU A 69 -14.13 3.16 15.82
C LEU A 69 -15.61 2.86 15.50
N LEU A 70 -15.93 2.63 14.23
CA LEU A 70 -17.31 2.41 13.75
C LEU A 70 -17.68 0.93 13.61
N ALA A 71 -16.82 -0.01 14.02
CA ALA A 71 -17.02 -1.44 13.83
C ALA A 71 -18.35 -1.96 14.42
N SER A 72 -18.71 -1.50 15.62
CA SER A 72 -19.98 -1.83 16.27
C SER A 72 -21.18 -1.32 15.49
N TRP A 73 -21.10 -0.07 15.01
CA TRP A 73 -22.15 0.57 14.22
C TRP A 73 -22.35 -0.15 12.88
N LEU A 74 -21.26 -0.45 12.16
CA LEU A 74 -21.29 -1.19 10.89
C LEU A 74 -21.93 -2.57 11.05
N ARG A 75 -21.57 -3.30 12.10
CA ARG A 75 -22.11 -4.64 12.38
C ARG A 75 -23.63 -4.58 12.62
N LYS A 76 -24.09 -3.66 13.46
CA LYS A 76 -25.52 -3.47 13.77
C LYS A 76 -26.32 -2.99 12.54
N ARG A 77 -25.73 -2.13 11.71
CA ARG A 77 -26.32 -1.69 10.44
C ARG A 77 -26.54 -2.88 9.49
N LYS A 78 -25.51 -3.72 9.29
CA LYS A 78 -25.60 -4.91 8.42
C LYS A 78 -26.67 -5.90 8.90
N GLN A 79 -26.79 -6.12 10.22
CA GLN A 79 -27.83 -6.97 10.79
C GLN A 79 -29.25 -6.47 10.49
N ARG A 80 -29.46 -5.16 10.48
CA ARG A 80 -30.77 -4.56 10.15
C ARG A 80 -31.06 -4.64 8.66
N SER A 81 -30.09 -4.28 7.81
CA SER A 81 -30.25 -4.37 6.35
C SER A 81 -30.43 -5.82 5.86
N GLY A 82 -29.89 -6.80 6.56
CA GLY A 82 -30.09 -8.24 6.27
C GLY A 82 -31.38 -8.85 6.82
N SER A 83 -32.19 -8.08 7.57
CA SER A 83 -33.40 -8.59 8.25
C SER A 83 -34.73 -8.25 7.57
N SER A 84 -34.71 -7.74 6.33
CA SER A 84 -35.86 -7.78 5.40
C SER A 84 -35.61 -8.86 4.34
N ALA A 85 -36.34 -9.96 4.16
CA ALA A 85 -37.69 -10.38 4.56
C ALA A 85 -37.78 -11.95 4.56
N PRO A 86 -38.92 -12.55 4.96
CA PRO A 86 -39.80 -13.03 3.89
C PRO A 86 -41.24 -12.58 4.12
N ALA A 87 -41.77 -11.78 3.20
CA ALA A 87 -43.22 -11.64 3.05
C ALA A 87 -43.68 -12.82 2.19
N ASN A 88 -44.35 -13.78 2.82
CA ASN A 88 -45.06 -14.84 2.13
C ASN A 88 -46.21 -14.25 1.31
N GLY A 89 -46.22 -14.61 0.01
CA GLY A 89 -47.41 -15.05 -0.72
C GLY A 89 -48.45 -14.01 -1.12
N GLU A 90 -48.38 -13.56 -2.37
CA GLU A 90 -49.54 -13.62 -3.26
C GLU A 90 -49.08 -13.72 -4.72
N LEU A 91 -49.48 -14.82 -5.38
CA LEU A 91 -49.39 -15.02 -6.82
C LEU A 91 -50.23 -13.96 -7.53
N LEU A 92 -49.71 -13.31 -8.57
CA LEU A 92 -50.40 -13.22 -9.85
C LEU A 92 -49.41 -13.16 -11.03
N SER A 93 -49.71 -14.02 -11.98
CA SER A 93 -49.06 -14.27 -13.27
C SER A 93 -49.29 -13.14 -14.27
N GLY A 94 -48.29 -12.81 -15.09
CA GLY A 94 -48.43 -11.94 -16.26
C GLY A 94 -47.14 -11.90 -17.09
N LYS A 95 -47.25 -12.27 -18.36
CA LYS A 95 -46.19 -12.74 -19.25
C LYS A 95 -45.71 -11.65 -20.23
N ASP A 96 -44.54 -11.90 -20.81
CA ASP A 96 -44.09 -11.56 -22.17
C ASP A 96 -43.19 -10.31 -22.46
N THR A 97 -41.91 -10.65 -22.72
CA THR A 97 -41.06 -10.36 -23.90
C THR A 97 -40.56 -8.94 -24.28
N ALA A 98 -39.21 -8.85 -24.25
CA ALA A 98 -38.28 -8.32 -25.26
C ALA A 98 -38.22 -6.80 -25.56
N SER A 99 -37.05 -6.18 -25.32
CA SER A 99 -36.01 -5.94 -26.35
C SER A 99 -35.08 -4.77 -26.01
N ARG A 100 -33.75 -5.00 -26.20
CA ARG A 100 -32.67 -4.05 -26.55
C ARG A 100 -32.34 -2.95 -25.50
N SER A 101 -31.12 -2.44 -25.31
CA SER A 101 -29.73 -2.68 -25.71
C SER A 101 -29.00 -1.41 -25.27
N SER A 102 -27.94 -1.46 -24.45
CA SER A 102 -26.81 -0.50 -24.53
C SER A 102 -25.72 -0.81 -23.50
N THR A 103 -24.61 -1.29 -24.03
CA THR A 103 -23.22 -0.90 -23.73
C THR A 103 -23.00 0.09 -22.58
N HIS A 104 -22.22 -0.28 -21.56
CA HIS A 104 -20.89 0.32 -21.29
C HIS A 104 -20.20 -0.26 -20.04
N SER A 105 -18.87 -0.40 -20.18
CA SER A 105 -17.81 -0.64 -19.19
C SER A 105 -17.95 -1.84 -18.24
N ARG A 106 -17.29 -2.93 -18.62
CA ARG A 106 -16.74 -3.92 -17.69
C ARG A 106 -15.68 -3.21 -16.83
N ILE A 107 -16.10 -2.67 -15.69
CA ILE A 107 -15.20 -2.48 -14.54
C ILE A 107 -15.09 -3.87 -13.92
N GLU A 108 -13.91 -4.44 -13.99
CA GLU A 108 -13.55 -5.62 -13.21
C GLU A 108 -13.59 -5.20 -11.74
N VAL A 109 -14.75 -5.40 -11.11
CA VAL A 109 -14.89 -5.43 -9.65
C VAL A 109 -14.30 -6.76 -9.25
N ASP A 110 -12.98 -6.77 -9.03
CA ASP A 110 -12.33 -7.91 -8.40
C ASP A 110 -12.88 -8.06 -6.98
N GLY A 111 -13.28 -9.29 -6.66
CA GLY A 111 -14.03 -9.64 -5.48
C GLY A 111 -13.18 -9.52 -4.22
N SER A 112 -13.48 -8.52 -3.39
CA SER A 112 -12.97 -8.46 -2.01
C SER A 112 -14.01 -7.87 -1.06
N SER A 113 -15.29 -8.21 -1.24
CA SER A 113 -16.37 -7.68 -0.41
C SER A 113 -16.43 -8.25 1.01
N ASP A 114 -15.71 -9.35 1.31
CA ASP A 114 -15.78 -10.02 2.61
C ASP A 114 -14.66 -9.64 3.59
N ASN A 115 -13.50 -9.20 3.09
CA ASN A 115 -12.39 -8.73 3.95
C ASN A 115 -12.63 -7.33 4.52
N ASP A 116 -13.61 -6.61 4.01
CA ASP A 116 -13.71 -5.17 4.20
C ASP A 116 -14.36 -4.77 5.53
N ALA A 117 -15.04 -5.72 6.18
CA ALA A 117 -15.56 -5.63 7.53
C ALA A 117 -14.56 -6.08 8.62
N MET A 118 -13.38 -6.58 8.23
CA MET A 118 -12.37 -7.04 9.17
C MET A 118 -11.63 -5.83 9.73
N VAL A 119 -11.74 -5.60 11.04
CA VAL A 119 -10.89 -4.65 11.76
C VAL A 119 -9.59 -5.38 12.07
N TYR A 120 -8.46 -4.82 11.66
CA TYR A 120 -7.17 -5.42 12.02
C TYR A 120 -6.88 -5.22 13.51
N PRO A 121 -6.17 -6.15 14.17
CA PRO A 121 -5.87 -6.06 15.60
C PRO A 121 -5.29 -4.71 16.07
N PRO A 122 -4.38 -4.04 15.33
CA PRO A 122 -3.86 -2.72 15.72
C PRO A 122 -4.90 -1.60 15.78
N PHE A 123 -6.08 -1.79 15.16
CA PHE A 123 -7.17 -0.82 15.09
C PHE A 123 -8.41 -1.27 15.89
N GLU A 124 -8.29 -2.33 16.70
CA GLU A 124 -9.34 -2.73 17.62
C GLU A 124 -9.38 -1.78 18.84
N PHE A 125 -10.58 -1.36 19.21
CA PHE A 125 -10.80 -0.52 20.39
C PHE A 125 -11.34 -1.32 21.56
N SER A 126 -10.93 -0.95 22.78
CA SER A 126 -11.39 -1.60 24.01
C SER A 126 -12.91 -1.54 24.16
N VAL A 127 -13.51 -2.69 24.45
CA VAL A 127 -14.93 -2.79 24.81
C VAL A 127 -15.19 -2.43 26.27
N THR A 128 -14.19 -2.53 27.16
CA THR A 128 -14.31 -2.19 28.58
C THR A 128 -14.12 -0.70 28.85
N SER A 129 -13.39 -0.01 27.97
CA SER A 129 -13.16 1.44 28.03
C SER A 129 -13.32 2.06 26.64
N PRO A 130 -14.54 2.07 26.08
CA PRO A 130 -14.77 2.50 24.72
C PRO A 130 -14.55 4.01 24.56
N PRO A 131 -13.89 4.45 23.47
CA PRO A 131 -13.72 5.88 23.20
C PRO A 131 -15.07 6.56 22.95
N SER A 132 -15.11 7.87 23.18
CA SER A 132 -16.21 8.72 22.77
C SER A 132 -15.88 9.39 21.45
N ILE A 133 -16.81 9.36 20.50
CA ILE A 133 -16.75 10.13 19.26
C ILE A 133 -17.46 11.45 19.50
N ILE A 134 -16.83 12.55 19.06
CA ILE A 134 -17.43 13.88 18.98
C ILE A 134 -17.36 14.27 17.51
N THR A 135 -18.51 14.57 16.90
CA THR A 135 -18.56 15.02 15.51
C THR A 135 -19.82 15.83 15.25
N GLU A 136 -19.80 16.60 14.18
CA GLU A 136 -20.96 17.27 13.59
C GLU A 136 -21.32 16.55 12.28
N GLY A 137 -22.61 16.30 12.06
CA GLY A 137 -23.10 15.70 10.81
C GLY A 137 -23.22 16.76 9.71
N THR A 138 -23.52 16.35 8.47
CA THR A 138 -23.71 17.31 7.37
C THR A 138 -24.94 18.22 7.55
N HIS A 139 -25.90 17.83 8.39
CA HIS A 139 -27.18 18.53 8.55
C HIS A 139 -27.62 18.74 10.01
N GLY A 140 -26.76 18.46 11.00
CA GLY A 140 -27.11 18.56 12.41
C GLY A 140 -25.93 19.00 13.26
N GLY A 141 -26.21 19.60 14.42
CA GLY A 141 -25.19 20.12 15.34
C GLY A 141 -24.30 19.05 15.98
N PRO A 142 -23.28 19.48 16.75
CA PRO A 142 -22.28 18.58 17.32
C PRO A 142 -22.91 17.62 18.33
N TRP A 143 -22.49 16.37 18.29
CA TRP A 143 -22.91 15.35 19.24
C TRP A 143 -21.71 14.58 19.80
N ARG A 144 -21.90 13.98 20.98
CA ARG A 144 -20.92 13.10 21.63
C ARG A 144 -21.57 11.77 21.99
N LYS A 145 -20.98 10.64 21.58
CA LYS A 145 -21.44 9.29 21.98
C LYS A 145 -20.27 8.33 22.16
N LYS A 146 -20.40 7.34 23.04
CA LYS A 146 -19.46 6.21 23.09
C LYS A 146 -19.63 5.34 21.85
N THR A 147 -18.56 4.71 21.39
CA THR A 147 -18.62 3.78 20.24
C THR A 147 -19.59 2.62 20.46
N THR A 148 -19.78 2.18 21.71
CA THR A 148 -20.75 1.14 22.10
C THR A 148 -22.21 1.57 21.94
N ASP A 149 -22.47 2.87 22.13
CA ASP A 149 -23.80 3.48 22.13
C ASP A 149 -24.27 3.80 20.70
N LEU A 150 -23.40 3.60 19.70
CA LEU A 150 -23.77 3.59 18.30
C LEU A 150 -24.51 2.26 18.01
N ASP A 151 -25.83 2.36 17.88
CA ASP A 151 -26.77 1.25 17.77
C ASP A 151 -27.19 0.93 16.32
N GLY A 152 -26.59 1.63 15.35
CA GLY A 152 -26.95 1.51 13.94
C GLY A 152 -28.27 2.20 13.58
N THR A 153 -28.90 2.96 14.48
CA THR A 153 -30.06 3.85 14.17
C THR A 153 -29.61 5.17 13.58
N LYS A 154 -28.38 5.59 13.88
CA LYS A 154 -27.82 6.85 13.38
C LYS A 154 -27.82 6.83 11.86
N ASP A 155 -28.49 7.82 11.28
CA ASP A 155 -28.62 7.97 9.84
C ASP A 155 -27.28 8.40 9.25
N ASP A 156 -27.10 8.16 7.97
CA ASP A 156 -25.91 8.62 7.23
C ASP A 156 -25.69 10.15 7.35
N LYS A 157 -26.74 10.89 7.72
CA LYS A 157 -26.70 12.35 7.94
C LYS A 157 -26.03 12.78 9.25
N ASP A 158 -25.89 11.87 10.21
CA ASP A 158 -25.29 12.15 11.53
C ASP A 158 -23.75 12.16 11.50
N PHE A 159 -23.14 11.64 10.44
CA PHE A 159 -21.70 11.55 10.28
C PHE A 159 -21.20 12.53 9.21
N PRO A 160 -19.94 12.98 9.28
CA PRO A 160 -19.31 13.66 8.16
C PRO A 160 -19.30 12.76 6.93
N TRP A 161 -19.64 13.32 5.76
CA TRP A 161 -19.71 12.54 4.51
C TRP A 161 -18.42 11.77 4.24
N TRP A 162 -17.26 12.38 4.56
CA TRP A 162 -15.93 11.81 4.28
C TRP A 162 -15.64 10.59 5.14
N CYS A 163 -16.20 10.56 6.35
CA CYS A 163 -16.07 9.44 7.25
C CYS A 163 -16.83 8.24 6.69
N LEU A 164 -18.07 8.47 6.22
CA LEU A 164 -18.89 7.43 5.62
C LEU A 164 -18.34 6.95 4.27
N ASP A 165 -17.91 7.85 3.40
CA ASP A 165 -17.39 7.48 2.08
C ASP A 165 -16.10 6.64 2.22
N CYS A 166 -15.24 6.98 3.20
CA CYS A 166 -14.05 6.21 3.52
C CYS A 166 -14.37 4.82 4.07
N VAL A 167 -15.34 4.72 4.99
CA VAL A 167 -15.62 3.48 5.73
C VAL A 167 -16.55 2.53 4.97
N LEU A 168 -17.53 3.06 4.24
CA LEU A 168 -18.53 2.28 3.50
C LEU A 168 -18.13 2.01 2.06
N ASN A 169 -17.47 2.97 1.40
CA ASN A 169 -17.17 2.89 -0.04
C ASN A 169 -15.67 2.72 -0.32
N ASN A 170 -14.82 2.72 0.72
CA ASN A 170 -13.36 2.71 0.61
C ASN A 170 -12.79 3.83 -0.26
N ARG A 171 -13.48 4.97 -0.31
CA ARG A 171 -13.06 6.12 -1.09
C ARG A 171 -12.38 7.12 -0.18
N LEU A 172 -11.12 7.41 -0.51
CA LEU A 172 -10.34 8.45 0.16
C LEU A 172 -10.38 9.73 -0.69
N PRO A 173 -10.42 10.92 -0.07
CA PRO A 173 -10.20 12.17 -0.78
C PRO A 173 -8.88 12.14 -1.58
N PRO A 174 -8.79 12.85 -2.72
CA PRO A 174 -7.53 12.97 -3.46
C PRO A 174 -6.42 13.47 -2.55
N ARG A 175 -5.29 12.78 -2.58
CA ARG A 175 -4.14 13.07 -1.71
C ARG A 175 -3.06 13.77 -2.49
N GLU A 176 -2.72 14.97 -2.05
CA GLU A 176 -1.61 15.72 -2.60
C GLU A 176 -0.29 15.33 -1.92
N ASN A 177 0.83 15.61 -2.58
CA ASN A 177 2.17 15.49 -1.98
C ASN A 177 2.58 14.09 -1.49
N THR A 178 1.93 13.02 -1.95
CA THR A 178 2.25 11.63 -1.57
C THR A 178 3.56 11.10 -2.14
N LYS A 179 4.14 11.81 -3.10
CA LYS A 179 5.41 11.44 -3.75
C LYS A 179 6.57 12.25 -3.18
N CYS A 180 7.73 11.61 -3.12
CA CYS A 180 9.03 12.22 -2.90
C CYS A 180 9.76 12.22 -4.23
N SER A 181 10.30 13.37 -4.61
CA SER A 181 11.22 13.44 -5.74
C SER A 181 12.66 13.36 -5.29
N PHE A 182 13.48 12.68 -6.09
CA PHE A 182 14.88 12.44 -5.78
C PHE A 182 15.71 12.19 -7.03
N TYR A 183 17.02 12.36 -6.91
CA TYR A 183 18.01 11.95 -7.90
C TYR A 183 18.70 10.68 -7.43
N LEU A 184 19.05 9.81 -8.38
CA LEU A 184 19.78 8.57 -8.12
C LEU A 184 21.03 8.57 -8.99
N GLN A 185 22.21 8.64 -8.35
CA GLN A 185 23.48 8.89 -9.02
C GLN A 185 24.57 7.93 -8.52
N PRO A 186 25.55 7.53 -9.35
CA PRO A 186 26.70 6.78 -8.85
C PRO A 186 27.51 7.64 -7.87
N CYS A 187 28.19 7.02 -6.90
CA CYS A 187 29.15 7.74 -6.06
C CYS A 187 30.32 8.30 -6.89
N GLU A 188 30.85 9.46 -6.51
CA GLU A 188 32.02 10.05 -7.16
C GLU A 188 33.21 9.08 -7.16
N GLY A 189 33.86 8.92 -8.31
CA GLY A 189 34.98 7.98 -8.49
C GLY A 189 34.57 6.51 -8.65
N SER A 190 33.28 6.17 -8.65
CA SER A 190 32.81 4.82 -8.95
C SER A 190 32.90 4.53 -10.45
N SER A 191 33.35 3.33 -10.84
CA SER A 191 33.36 2.86 -12.23
C SER A 191 31.98 2.41 -12.72
N VAL A 192 30.92 2.82 -12.02
CA VAL A 192 29.55 2.37 -12.23
C VAL A 192 28.82 3.32 -13.18
N GLN A 193 28.13 2.75 -14.17
CA GLN A 193 27.36 3.53 -15.15
C GLN A 193 26.19 4.27 -14.52
N ILE A 194 25.83 5.41 -15.11
CA ILE A 194 24.66 6.21 -14.72
C ILE A 194 23.40 5.44 -15.14
N LEU A 195 22.63 4.97 -14.17
CA LEU A 195 21.45 4.14 -14.43
C LEU A 195 20.21 4.95 -14.83
N THR A 196 20.13 6.21 -14.40
CA THR A 196 18.98 7.07 -14.64
C THR A 196 19.41 8.46 -15.08
N GLN A 197 18.86 8.92 -16.20
CA GLN A 197 19.03 10.27 -16.69
C GLN A 197 17.83 11.12 -16.22
N GLY A 198 17.94 11.73 -15.04
CA GLY A 198 16.97 12.72 -14.56
C GLY A 198 16.38 12.48 -13.17
N LYS A 199 15.37 13.26 -12.85
CA LYS A 199 14.68 13.29 -11.55
C LYS A 199 13.66 12.15 -11.48
N LEU A 200 13.74 11.33 -10.43
CA LEU A 200 12.79 10.26 -10.14
C LEU A 200 11.72 10.74 -9.16
N SER A 201 10.57 10.05 -9.15
CA SER A 201 9.47 10.33 -8.24
C SER A 201 8.82 9.03 -7.79
N ALA A 202 8.74 8.83 -6.48
CA ALA A 202 8.18 7.62 -5.88
C ALA A 202 7.35 7.96 -4.63
N PRO A 203 6.49 7.04 -4.14
CA PRO A 203 5.78 7.25 -2.89
C PRO A 203 6.74 7.54 -1.73
N ARG A 204 6.36 8.46 -0.83
CA ARG A 204 7.14 8.82 0.36
C ARG A 204 7.47 7.61 1.25
N ILE A 205 6.57 6.63 1.30
CA ILE A 205 6.74 5.38 2.07
C ILE A 205 7.71 4.39 1.39
N LEU A 206 8.13 4.59 0.13
CA LEU A 206 9.01 3.65 -0.57
C LEU A 206 10.28 3.41 0.26
N ARG A 207 10.56 2.15 0.58
CA ARG A 207 11.73 1.76 1.35
C ARG A 207 13.00 1.74 0.50
N ILE A 208 14.14 1.95 1.15
CA ILE A 208 15.46 1.91 0.50
C ILE A 208 15.76 0.54 -0.11
N HIS A 209 15.26 -0.57 0.46
CA HIS A 209 15.43 -1.88 -0.17
C HIS A 209 14.85 -1.94 -1.60
N LYS A 210 13.74 -1.23 -1.90
CA LYS A 210 13.19 -1.16 -3.26
C LYS A 210 14.09 -0.33 -4.18
N VAL A 211 14.74 0.71 -3.65
CA VAL A 211 15.74 1.50 -4.40
C VAL A 211 16.97 0.64 -4.71
N ILE A 212 17.44 -0.17 -3.76
CA ILE A 212 18.51 -1.15 -3.94
C ILE A 212 18.14 -2.14 -5.05
N ASN A 213 16.95 -2.76 -4.97
CA ASN A 213 16.49 -3.70 -5.98
C ASN A 213 16.38 -3.05 -7.36
N TYR A 214 15.88 -1.82 -7.45
CA TYR A 214 15.83 -1.05 -8.69
C TYR A 214 17.23 -0.87 -9.32
N VAL A 215 18.23 -0.51 -8.51
CA VAL A 215 19.62 -0.37 -8.98
C VAL A 215 20.16 -1.71 -9.49
N ILE A 216 19.95 -2.80 -8.74
CA ILE A 216 20.40 -4.15 -9.12
C ILE A 216 19.76 -4.58 -10.44
N GLU A 217 18.44 -4.43 -10.58
CA GLU A 217 17.72 -4.80 -11.80
C GLU A 217 18.22 -4.02 -13.01
N LYS A 218 18.43 -2.71 -12.86
CA LYS A 218 18.97 -1.86 -13.92
C LYS A 218 20.40 -2.23 -14.30
N MET A 219 21.26 -2.57 -13.33
CA MET A 219 22.62 -3.04 -13.60
C MET A 219 22.69 -4.40 -14.29
N VAL A 220 21.77 -5.32 -13.97
CA VAL A 220 21.76 -6.67 -14.57
C VAL A 220 21.25 -6.63 -16.02
N LEU A 221 20.25 -5.79 -16.30
CA LEU A 221 19.67 -5.65 -17.64
C LEU A 221 20.61 -4.94 -18.63
N ASP A 222 21.54 -4.11 -18.15
CA ASP A 222 22.46 -3.34 -19.01
C ASP A 222 23.74 -4.11 -19.41
N LYS A 223 23.82 -5.42 -19.14
CA LYS A 223 24.87 -6.25 -19.76
C LYS A 223 24.48 -6.52 -21.22
N PRO A 224 25.21 -5.99 -22.22
CA PRO A 224 24.94 -6.34 -23.62
C PRO A 224 25.15 -7.84 -23.79
N VAL A 225 24.13 -8.52 -24.27
CA VAL A 225 24.25 -9.86 -24.84
C VAL A 225 25.02 -9.70 -26.13
N ASP A 226 26.35 -9.75 -26.07
CA ASP A 226 27.18 -9.92 -27.26
C ASP A 226 28.53 -10.52 -26.86
N SER A 227 28.66 -11.85 -27.03
CA SER A 227 29.90 -12.56 -27.35
C SER A 227 29.61 -14.06 -27.39
N LEU A 228 29.07 -14.55 -28.51
CA LEU A 228 29.28 -15.90 -29.06
C LEU A 228 28.35 -16.10 -30.27
N ASN A 229 28.78 -15.57 -31.43
CA ASN A 229 28.78 -16.30 -32.71
C ASN A 229 29.17 -15.34 -33.83
N ALA A 230 30.48 -15.11 -33.95
CA ALA A 230 31.07 -14.92 -35.25
C ALA A 230 31.72 -16.25 -35.64
N GLU A 231 31.50 -16.64 -36.89
CA GLU A 231 32.16 -17.72 -37.62
C GLU A 231 31.57 -19.14 -37.49
N SER A 232 30.63 -19.44 -38.38
CA SER A 232 30.91 -20.39 -39.47
C SER A 232 29.78 -20.38 -40.50
N SER A 233 30.10 -19.91 -41.69
CA SER A 233 29.42 -20.20 -42.96
C SER A 233 29.03 -21.67 -43.06
N PHE A 234 27.85 -22.01 -43.60
CA PHE A 234 27.66 -23.02 -44.66
C PHE A 234 26.18 -23.07 -45.12
N SER A 235 25.99 -22.71 -46.39
CA SER A 235 25.10 -23.24 -47.44
C SER A 235 23.60 -23.56 -47.22
N ALA A 236 22.85 -23.17 -48.26
CA ALA A 236 21.44 -23.38 -48.54
C ALA A 236 20.97 -24.84 -48.64
N GLY A 237 19.66 -25.05 -48.43
CA GLY A 237 18.94 -26.26 -48.80
C GLY A 237 17.43 -26.15 -48.53
N LEU A 238 16.64 -26.01 -49.60
CA LEU A 238 15.18 -26.09 -49.61
C LEU A 238 14.69 -27.54 -49.47
N ALA A 239 13.49 -27.70 -48.88
CA ALA A 239 12.39 -28.60 -49.29
C ALA A 239 11.82 -29.55 -48.21
N ALA A 240 10.53 -29.30 -47.92
CA ALA A 240 9.40 -30.23 -47.95
C ALA A 240 9.36 -31.50 -47.06
N SER A 241 8.44 -31.43 -46.09
CA SER A 241 7.27 -32.31 -45.92
C SER A 241 7.37 -33.68 -45.21
N GLN A 242 6.30 -33.92 -44.42
CA GLN A 242 5.69 -35.19 -43.96
C GLN A 242 6.09 -35.81 -42.60
N SER A 243 5.24 -35.49 -41.61
CA SER A 243 4.34 -36.39 -40.84
C SER A 243 4.79 -37.72 -40.20
N GLN A 244 4.39 -37.84 -38.92
CA GLN A 244 3.98 -39.03 -38.13
C GLN A 244 5.07 -39.99 -37.61
N HIS A 245 5.33 -39.95 -36.29
CA HIS A 245 4.73 -40.88 -35.32
C HIS A 245 5.17 -40.59 -33.88
N GLN A 246 4.21 -40.75 -32.95
CA GLN A 246 4.39 -40.70 -31.50
C GLN A 246 5.28 -41.86 -31.00
N VAL A 247 6.22 -41.55 -30.09
CA VAL A 247 6.63 -42.49 -29.05
C VAL A 247 6.84 -41.73 -27.74
N VAL A 248 6.13 -42.22 -26.72
CA VAL A 248 6.18 -42.01 -25.28
C VAL A 248 7.51 -41.45 -24.76
N GLY A 249 7.45 -40.29 -24.10
CA GLY A 249 8.58 -39.65 -23.42
C GLY A 249 8.18 -39.18 -22.03
N ASP A 250 8.79 -39.82 -21.03
CA ASP A 250 8.80 -39.47 -19.62
C ASP A 250 9.22 -38.00 -19.42
N GLY A 251 8.23 -37.15 -19.17
CA GLY A 251 8.39 -35.72 -18.99
C GLY A 251 8.85 -35.36 -17.59
N SER A 252 10.03 -35.86 -17.19
CA SER A 252 10.83 -35.20 -16.18
C SER A 252 11.23 -33.83 -16.75
N PHE A 253 10.35 -32.84 -16.58
CA PHE A 253 10.72 -31.44 -16.65
C PHE A 253 11.69 -31.21 -15.50
N ARG A 254 12.96 -31.56 -15.73
CA ARG A 254 14.07 -30.88 -15.08
C ARG A 254 13.86 -29.42 -15.43
N SER A 255 13.24 -28.70 -14.50
CA SER A 255 13.26 -27.25 -14.39
C SER A 255 14.73 -26.86 -14.37
N GLY A 256 15.32 -26.71 -15.55
CA GLY A 256 16.68 -26.24 -15.79
C GLY A 256 16.73 -24.73 -15.62
N PHE A 257 16.20 -24.22 -14.51
CA PHE A 257 16.44 -22.87 -14.04
C PHE A 257 17.49 -22.92 -12.94
N GLN A 258 18.73 -23.26 -13.27
CA GLN A 258 19.90 -22.74 -12.55
C GLN A 258 21.11 -22.75 -13.47
N PRO A 259 21.57 -21.56 -13.88
CA PRO A 259 23.00 -21.29 -13.76
C PRO A 259 23.35 -19.89 -13.23
N TRP A 260 22.61 -19.27 -12.29
CA TRP A 260 23.01 -17.93 -11.79
C TRP A 260 22.77 -17.70 -10.30
N GLN A 261 23.27 -18.60 -9.45
CA GLN A 261 23.56 -18.30 -8.03
C GLN A 261 24.90 -17.56 -7.84
N LYS A 262 25.58 -17.13 -8.92
CA LYS A 262 26.87 -16.43 -8.82
C LYS A 262 26.66 -14.91 -8.81
N LEU A 263 26.65 -14.39 -7.58
CA LEU A 263 26.85 -13.01 -7.15
C LEU A 263 25.73 -12.03 -7.54
N LYS A 264 24.66 -11.99 -6.73
CA LYS A 264 23.82 -10.78 -6.68
C LYS A 264 24.76 -9.63 -6.27
N PRO A 265 24.93 -8.57 -7.08
CA PRO A 265 25.82 -7.47 -6.72
C PRO A 265 25.33 -6.87 -5.40
N SER A 266 26.22 -6.71 -4.43
CA SER A 266 25.91 -5.99 -3.20
C SER A 266 25.91 -4.50 -3.53
N VAL A 267 24.76 -3.86 -3.36
CA VAL A 267 24.57 -2.44 -3.65
C VAL A 267 24.24 -1.72 -2.34
N GLU A 268 24.95 -0.64 -2.09
CA GLU A 268 24.64 0.31 -1.02
C GLU A 268 24.02 1.57 -1.60
N ILE A 269 23.03 2.12 -0.90
CA ILE A 269 22.50 3.46 -1.13
C ILE A 269 22.97 4.37 -0.01
N LEU A 270 23.43 5.55 -0.38
CA LEU A 270 23.96 6.58 0.50
C LEU A 270 23.17 7.89 0.32
N CYS A 271 23.13 8.70 1.36
CA CYS A 271 22.68 10.08 1.31
C CYS A 271 23.57 10.91 2.24
N ASN A 272 24.15 12.03 1.75
CA ASN A 272 25.13 12.83 2.50
C ASN A 272 26.26 11.95 3.09
N ASP A 273 26.86 11.07 2.28
CA ASP A 273 27.92 10.11 2.65
C ASP A 273 27.57 9.08 3.75
N GLN A 274 26.31 9.03 4.18
CA GLN A 274 25.82 8.04 5.13
C GLN A 274 25.15 6.87 4.41
N VAL A 275 25.58 5.63 4.71
CA VAL A 275 24.91 4.41 4.23
C VAL A 275 23.52 4.29 4.87
N LEU A 276 22.50 4.11 4.03
CA LEU A 276 21.11 4.04 4.45
C LEU A 276 20.70 2.61 4.81
N SER A 277 19.90 2.47 5.88
CA SER A 277 19.29 1.19 6.22
C SER A 277 18.22 0.81 5.17
N PRO A 278 18.17 -0.47 4.72
CA PRO A 278 17.15 -0.94 3.77
C PRO A 278 15.70 -0.73 4.23
N GLU A 279 15.47 -0.66 5.54
CA GLU A 279 14.15 -0.47 6.15
C GLU A 279 13.69 1.00 6.17
N MET A 280 14.60 1.96 5.99
CA MET A 280 14.22 3.38 5.95
C MET A 280 13.34 3.67 4.73
N SER A 281 12.36 4.56 4.90
CA SER A 281 11.57 5.11 3.80
C SER A 281 12.22 6.38 3.22
N LEU A 282 11.87 6.74 1.98
CA LEU A 282 12.28 8.02 1.39
C LEU A 282 11.87 9.22 2.27
N ALA A 283 10.72 9.15 2.94
CA ALA A 283 10.28 10.17 3.90
C ALA A 283 11.24 10.26 5.09
N THR A 284 11.61 9.12 5.68
CA THR A 284 12.55 9.05 6.80
C THR A 284 13.91 9.64 6.41
N VAL A 285 14.44 9.25 5.25
CA VAL A 285 15.72 9.75 4.76
C VAL A 285 15.66 11.26 4.54
N ARG A 286 14.57 11.76 3.93
CA ARG A 286 14.38 13.20 3.73
C ARG A 286 14.33 13.98 5.05
N ALA A 287 13.58 13.48 6.03
CA ALA A 287 13.36 14.15 7.31
C ALA A 287 14.60 14.15 8.21
N TYR A 288 15.33 13.04 8.28
CA TYR A 288 16.38 12.85 9.29
C TYR A 288 17.81 12.84 8.75
N ILE A 289 18.02 12.64 7.44
CA ILE A 289 19.37 12.55 6.85
C ILE A 289 19.61 13.71 5.88
N TRP A 290 18.68 13.92 4.94
CA TRP A 290 18.81 14.99 3.95
C TRP A 290 18.69 16.38 4.59
N LYS A 291 17.63 16.63 5.36
CA LYS A 291 17.35 17.88 6.10
C LYS A 291 17.38 19.18 5.27
N LYS A 292 17.28 19.08 3.94
CA LYS A 292 17.22 20.23 3.01
C LYS A 292 15.86 20.29 2.31
N SER A 293 15.49 21.48 1.83
CA SER A 293 14.20 21.74 1.17
C SER A 293 14.15 21.31 -0.30
N ASP A 294 15.31 21.17 -0.94
CA ASP A 294 15.49 20.72 -2.32
C ASP A 294 15.17 19.22 -2.49
N ASP A 295 15.38 18.71 -3.71
CA ASP A 295 15.16 17.31 -4.03
C ASP A 295 16.22 16.42 -3.37
N LEU A 296 15.80 15.26 -2.87
CA LEU A 296 16.69 14.31 -2.22
C LEU A 296 17.73 13.78 -3.24
N VAL A 297 19.00 13.69 -2.85
CA VAL A 297 20.03 13.04 -3.67
C VAL A 297 20.44 11.74 -2.99
N LEU A 298 20.30 10.64 -3.73
CA LEU A 298 20.73 9.31 -3.33
C LEU A 298 21.91 8.87 -4.21
N ASN A 299 22.98 8.44 -3.57
CA ASN A 299 24.16 7.92 -4.24
C ASN A 299 24.19 6.40 -4.13
N TYR A 300 24.53 5.68 -5.19
CA TYR A 300 24.69 4.21 -5.14
C TYR A 300 26.11 3.78 -5.47
N ARG A 301 26.55 2.68 -4.87
CA ARG A 301 27.84 2.03 -5.17
C ARG A 301 27.75 0.51 -5.05
N LEU A 302 28.65 -0.16 -5.77
CA LEU A 302 28.88 -1.60 -5.62
C LEU A 302 29.83 -1.85 -4.45
N VAL A 303 29.49 -2.84 -3.63
CA VAL A 303 30.36 -3.37 -2.59
C VAL A 303 30.79 -4.76 -3.04
N GLN A 304 32.11 -4.99 -3.15
CA GLN A 304 32.61 -6.34 -3.30
C GLN A 304 32.37 -7.07 -1.97
N GLY A 305 31.62 -8.17 -2.02
CA GLY A 305 31.40 -9.00 -0.85
C GLY A 305 32.74 -9.40 -0.23
N ARG A 306 32.92 -9.13 1.06
CA ARG A 306 34.03 -9.66 1.84
C ARG A 306 33.84 -11.15 2.07
#